data_AF-A0A822YJ31-F1
#
_entry.id   AF-A0A822YJ31-F1
#
_cell.length_a   1.000
_cell.length_b   1.000
_cell.length_c   1.000
_cell.angle_alpha   90.00
_cell.angle_beta   90.00
_cell.angle_gamma   90.00
#
_symmetry.space_group_name_H-M   'P 1'
#
loop_
_entity.id
_entity.type
_entity.pdbx_description
1 polymer ?
#
loop_
_entity_poly.entity_id
_entity_poly.type
_entity_poly.pdbx_seq_one_letter_code
_entity_poly.pdbx_strand_id
1 'polypeptide(L)'
;MALKFPSPTEIGGISFLDSSKADLFKLKGGFTLKRKENRVTFGRKAHCSAQAPPPPAWPGRAVPEPGRKSWDGPKPISIIGSTGSIGTQTLDIVAENPDKFRVVALAAGSNVTLLADQVKRFKPKLVSVRNESLLDELKEALSDAEHKPEIIPGEQGLIEVARHPDAVTVVTGIVGCAGLKPTVAAIEAGKDIALANKETLIAGGPFVLPLAHKHNVKILPADSEHSAIFQCIQGLPEGALRRILLTASGGAFRDWPVEKLKDVKVADALKHPNWNMGKKITVDSATLFNKGLEVIEAHYLFGAEYDNIEIVIHPQSIIHSMVETQDSSVLAQLGWPDMRLPIIYTLSWPDRIYCSEITWPRLDLCK
;
A
#
# COMPACT_ATOMS: atom_id res chain seq x y z
N MET A 1 -8.45 -9.75 -63.04
CA MET A 1 -8.85 -11.11 -62.61
C MET A 1 -8.72 -11.17 -61.10
N ALA A 2 -9.84 -11.37 -60.41
CA ALA A 2 -9.98 -11.28 -58.95
C ALA A 2 -10.28 -12.67 -58.38
N LEU A 3 -9.56 -13.09 -57.32
CA LEU A 3 -9.91 -14.20 -56.44
C LEU A 3 -9.33 -13.86 -55.04
N LYS A 4 -10.10 -13.27 -54.13
CA LYS A 4 -11.10 -13.84 -53.19
C LYS A 4 -10.48 -14.50 -51.95
N PHE A 5 -10.56 -13.77 -50.82
CA PHE A 5 -10.47 -14.28 -49.45
C PHE A 5 -11.69 -15.16 -49.11
N PRO A 6 -11.57 -16.18 -48.24
CA PRO A 6 -12.71 -16.78 -47.56
C PRO A 6 -12.93 -16.16 -46.17
N SER A 7 -14.19 -15.84 -45.90
CA SER A 7 -14.77 -15.51 -44.59
C SER A 7 -15.05 -16.78 -43.77
N PRO A 8 -15.25 -16.68 -42.44
CA PRO A 8 -15.46 -17.82 -41.56
C PRO A 8 -16.95 -18.14 -41.36
N THR A 9 -17.31 -19.42 -41.43
CA THR A 9 -18.56 -19.93 -40.87
C THR A 9 -18.46 -21.42 -40.55
N GLU A 10 -19.13 -21.76 -39.45
CA GLU A 10 -19.71 -23.04 -39.07
C GLU A 10 -18.99 -23.98 -38.07
N ILE A 11 -19.76 -24.13 -36.99
CA ILE A 11 -19.68 -24.93 -35.79
C ILE A 11 -19.86 -26.40 -36.14
N GLY A 12 -19.01 -27.27 -35.58
CA GLY A 12 -19.23 -28.72 -35.51
C GLY A 12 -19.03 -29.18 -34.08
N GLY A 13 -20.12 -29.49 -33.38
CA GLY A 13 -20.12 -29.98 -32.01
C GLY A 13 -19.61 -31.42 -31.92
N ILE A 14 -18.80 -31.69 -30.88
CA ILE A 14 -18.42 -33.06 -30.49
C ILE A 14 -19.28 -33.44 -29.29
N SER A 15 -20.09 -34.47 -29.47
CA SER A 15 -20.85 -35.14 -28.41
C SER A 15 -20.01 -36.29 -27.85
N PHE A 16 -19.97 -36.46 -26.52
CA PHE A 16 -19.70 -37.74 -25.89
C PHE A 16 -20.68 -37.96 -24.75
N LEU A 17 -21.53 -38.97 -24.94
CA LEU A 17 -22.44 -39.54 -23.96
C LEU A 17 -21.70 -40.47 -23.00
N ASP A 18 -22.17 -40.43 -21.75
CA ASP A 18 -22.22 -41.47 -20.73
C ASP A 18 -20.97 -42.32 -20.42
N SER A 19 -20.45 -42.13 -19.22
CA SER A 19 -20.20 -43.26 -18.32
C SER A 19 -20.48 -42.86 -16.87
N SER A 20 -21.16 -43.77 -16.17
CA SER A 20 -21.72 -43.63 -14.84
C SER A 20 -20.77 -44.22 -13.79
N LYS A 21 -20.65 -43.57 -12.63
CA LYS A 21 -20.83 -44.12 -11.25
C LYS A 21 -20.21 -43.21 -10.17
N ALA A 22 -21.01 -42.97 -9.13
CA ALA A 22 -20.76 -42.71 -7.69
C ALA A 22 -19.35 -42.20 -7.25
N ASP A 23 -19.19 -41.18 -6.39
CA ASP A 23 -19.76 -41.06 -5.04
C ASP A 23 -19.98 -39.58 -4.61
N LEU A 24 -21.07 -39.35 -3.87
CA LEU A 24 -21.53 -38.03 -3.45
C LEU A 24 -21.26 -37.81 -1.94
N PHE A 25 -20.21 -37.06 -1.58
CA PHE A 25 -20.07 -36.49 -0.25
C PHE A 25 -20.97 -35.24 -0.13
N LYS A 26 -21.98 -35.32 0.74
CA LYS A 26 -22.88 -34.22 1.09
C LYS A 26 -22.20 -33.26 2.07
N LEU A 27 -22.12 -31.97 1.73
CA LEU A 27 -22.06 -30.89 2.73
C LEU A 27 -23.38 -30.10 2.71
N LYS A 28 -23.98 -29.96 3.90
CA LYS A 28 -25.25 -29.29 4.17
C LYS A 28 -25.04 -27.79 4.39
N GLY A 29 -25.95 -26.96 3.88
CA GLY A 29 -26.19 -25.60 4.40
C GLY A 29 -26.54 -24.55 3.34
N GLY A 30 -27.74 -24.61 2.76
CA GLY A 30 -28.25 -23.57 1.86
C GLY A 30 -29.59 -23.02 2.36
N PHE A 31 -29.66 -21.72 2.65
CA PHE A 31 -30.90 -21.00 2.95
C PHE A 31 -31.84 -21.01 1.73
N THR A 32 -33.11 -21.33 1.95
CA THR A 32 -34.13 -21.41 0.90
C THR A 32 -35.13 -20.26 1.08
N LEU A 33 -35.10 -19.25 0.20
CA LEU A 33 -36.22 -18.32 0.03
C LEU A 33 -36.98 -18.74 -1.24
N LYS A 34 -38.15 -19.35 -1.08
CA LYS A 34 -39.04 -19.69 -2.20
C LYS A 34 -39.97 -18.52 -2.50
N ARG A 35 -39.90 -17.97 -3.71
CA ARG A 35 -41.06 -17.39 -4.39
C ARG A 35 -41.16 -17.99 -5.79
N LYS A 36 -42.30 -18.61 -6.06
CA LYS A 36 -42.67 -19.36 -7.26
C LYS A 36 -42.89 -18.39 -8.42
N GLU A 37 -42.19 -18.58 -9.54
CA GLU A 37 -42.74 -18.38 -10.89
C GLU A 37 -41.83 -19.02 -11.94
N ASN A 38 -42.46 -19.69 -12.92
CA ASN A 38 -41.84 -20.49 -13.97
C ASN A 38 -40.88 -19.67 -14.85
N ARG A 39 -39.58 -19.97 -14.80
CA ARG A 39 -38.64 -19.73 -15.89
C ARG A 39 -37.47 -20.71 -15.79
N VAL A 40 -37.26 -21.47 -16.86
CA VAL A 40 -36.10 -22.34 -17.06
C VAL A 40 -34.85 -21.49 -16.88
N THR A 41 -34.15 -21.68 -15.77
CA THR A 41 -32.88 -21.02 -15.47
C THR A 41 -31.76 -21.99 -15.81
N PHE A 42 -31.10 -21.76 -16.94
CA PHE A 42 -29.77 -22.33 -17.18
C PHE A 42 -28.81 -21.69 -16.17
N GLY A 43 -28.64 -22.34 -15.02
CA GLY A 43 -27.62 -21.99 -14.06
C GLY A 43 -26.25 -22.31 -14.64
N ARG A 44 -25.62 -21.36 -15.35
CA ARG A 44 -24.16 -21.35 -15.51
C ARG A 44 -23.58 -21.15 -14.12
N LYS A 45 -23.28 -22.24 -13.42
CA LYS A 45 -22.30 -22.20 -12.33
C LYS A 45 -20.96 -21.87 -12.98
N ALA A 46 -20.60 -20.60 -12.96
CA ALA A 46 -19.22 -20.20 -13.14
C ALA A 46 -18.45 -20.80 -11.96
N HIS A 47 -17.86 -21.97 -12.16
CA HIS A 47 -16.78 -22.43 -11.31
C HIS A 47 -15.59 -21.53 -11.64
N CYS A 48 -15.50 -20.39 -10.96
CA CYS A 48 -14.18 -19.78 -10.77
C CYS A 48 -13.36 -20.85 -10.08
N SER A 49 -12.36 -21.38 -10.78
CA SER A 49 -11.24 -22.08 -10.17
C SER A 49 -10.70 -21.14 -9.12
N ALA A 50 -11.14 -21.28 -7.87
CA ALA A 50 -10.63 -20.50 -6.76
C ALA A 50 -9.19 -20.98 -6.57
N GLN A 51 -8.26 -20.29 -7.22
CA GLN A 51 -6.87 -20.32 -6.79
C GLN A 51 -6.89 -19.98 -5.29
N ALA A 52 -6.13 -20.75 -4.50
CA ALA A 52 -5.99 -20.46 -3.08
C ALA A 52 -5.64 -18.98 -2.90
N PRO A 53 -6.21 -18.29 -1.89
CA PRO A 53 -5.88 -16.90 -1.64
C PRO A 53 -4.36 -16.76 -1.47
N PRO A 54 -3.77 -15.65 -1.93
CA PRO A 54 -2.34 -15.46 -1.81
C PRO A 54 -1.93 -15.49 -0.33
N PRO A 55 -0.74 -16.02 0.00
CA PRO A 55 -0.24 -15.94 1.36
C PRO A 55 -0.09 -14.46 1.77
N PRO A 56 -0.57 -14.06 2.96
CA PRO A 56 -0.45 -12.69 3.41
C PRO A 56 1.01 -12.31 3.65
N ALA A 57 1.30 -11.00 3.73
CA ALA A 57 2.65 -10.53 4.01
C ALA A 57 3.12 -10.88 5.44
N TRP A 58 2.21 -10.82 6.41
CA TRP A 58 2.44 -10.98 7.84
C TRP A 58 1.27 -11.72 8.50
N PRO A 59 1.15 -13.06 8.37
CA PRO A 59 -0.01 -13.84 8.82
C PRO A 59 -0.23 -13.78 10.35
N GLY A 60 -0.89 -12.73 10.83
CA GLY A 60 -1.22 -12.50 12.23
C GLY A 60 -0.05 -12.30 13.20
N ARG A 61 1.20 -12.30 12.70
CA ARG A 61 2.41 -12.08 13.50
C ARG A 61 3.53 -11.47 12.67
N ALA A 62 4.36 -10.66 13.31
CA ALA A 62 5.59 -10.13 12.73
C ALA A 62 6.78 -10.49 13.61
N VAL A 63 7.77 -11.17 13.03
CA VAL A 63 8.99 -11.58 13.74
C VAL A 63 10.20 -11.19 12.90
N PRO A 64 11.22 -10.55 13.51
CA PRO A 64 12.48 -10.30 12.84
C PRO A 64 13.18 -11.63 12.53
N GLU A 65 13.58 -11.82 11.28
CA GLU A 65 14.37 -13.00 10.89
C GLU A 65 15.79 -12.90 11.48
N PRO A 66 16.29 -13.96 12.14
CA PRO A 66 17.67 -14.02 12.59
C PRO A 66 18.65 -13.84 11.42
N GLY A 67 19.70 -13.03 11.61
CA GLY A 67 20.76 -12.85 10.61
C GLY A 67 20.42 -11.91 9.44
N ARG A 68 19.36 -11.10 9.56
CA ARG A 68 19.05 -10.07 8.55
C ARG A 68 20.22 -9.10 8.39
N LYS A 69 20.55 -8.79 7.13
CA LYS A 69 21.67 -7.92 6.74
C LYS A 69 21.71 -6.64 7.57
N SER A 70 22.75 -6.49 8.39
CA SER A 70 23.29 -5.18 8.74
C SER A 70 23.96 -4.62 7.49
N TRP A 71 23.58 -3.41 7.08
CA TRP A 71 24.30 -2.69 6.04
C TRP A 71 25.40 -1.86 6.70
N ASP A 72 26.56 -1.76 6.05
CA ASP A 72 27.64 -0.91 6.54
C ASP A 72 27.24 0.56 6.35
N GLY A 73 27.03 1.28 7.45
CA GLY A 73 26.65 2.70 7.47
C GLY A 73 25.14 2.96 7.38
N PRO A 74 24.69 4.02 6.71
CA PRO A 74 23.27 4.35 6.59
C PRO A 74 22.55 3.49 5.55
N LYS A 75 21.33 3.06 5.87
CA LYS A 75 20.48 2.20 5.02
C LYS A 75 20.19 2.90 3.70
N PRO A 76 20.58 2.30 2.56
CA PRO A 76 20.33 2.91 1.26
C PRO A 76 18.89 2.69 0.80
N ILE A 77 18.16 3.78 0.58
CA ILE A 77 16.74 3.76 0.20
C ILE A 77 16.51 4.50 -1.12
N SER A 78 15.57 4.01 -1.92
CA SER A 78 15.00 4.78 -3.03
C SER A 78 13.58 5.22 -2.71
N ILE A 79 13.15 6.32 -3.31
CA ILE A 79 11.83 6.91 -3.05
C ILE A 79 11.14 7.20 -4.38
N ILE A 80 10.02 6.52 -4.61
CA ILE A 80 9.13 6.84 -5.73
C ILE A 80 8.01 7.76 -5.22
N GLY A 81 7.80 8.91 -5.89
CA GLY A 81 6.89 9.95 -5.39
C GLY A 81 7.52 10.88 -4.34
N SER A 82 8.81 11.18 -4.50
CA SER A 82 9.64 12.01 -3.59
C SER A 82 9.09 13.42 -3.31
N THR A 83 8.38 14.02 -4.26
CA THR A 83 7.78 15.36 -4.12
C THR A 83 6.35 15.34 -3.60
N GLY A 84 5.80 14.16 -3.28
CA GLY A 84 4.49 14.00 -2.64
C GLY A 84 4.60 13.98 -1.11
N SER A 85 3.47 13.99 -0.42
CA SER A 85 3.40 14.03 1.06
C SER A 85 4.23 12.94 1.75
N ILE A 86 4.17 11.69 1.27
CA ILE A 86 4.98 10.59 1.82
C ILE A 86 6.47 10.81 1.52
N GLY A 87 6.80 11.20 0.29
CA GLY A 87 8.17 11.41 -0.14
C GLY A 87 8.88 12.53 0.62
N THR A 88 8.23 13.68 0.80
CA THR A 88 8.80 14.81 1.55
C THR A 88 9.00 14.45 3.02
N GLN A 89 8.02 13.80 3.65
CA GLN A 89 8.15 13.33 5.04
C GLN A 89 9.23 12.26 5.22
N THR A 90 9.40 11.38 4.23
CA THR A 90 10.51 10.42 4.19
C THR A 90 11.85 11.15 4.15
N LEU A 91 11.97 12.18 3.33
CA LEU A 91 13.19 12.97 3.22
C LEU A 91 13.48 13.80 4.47
N ASP A 92 12.46 14.27 5.18
CA ASP A 92 12.61 14.92 6.50
C ASP A 92 13.20 13.94 7.53
N ILE A 93 12.70 12.70 7.57
CA ILE A 93 13.26 11.63 8.41
C ILE A 93 14.73 11.37 8.07
N VAL A 94 15.07 11.25 6.78
CA VAL A 94 16.46 11.03 6.34
C VAL A 94 17.36 12.18 6.77
N ALA A 95 16.88 13.43 6.64
CA ALA A 95 17.66 14.60 7.01
C ALA A 95 17.96 14.69 8.51
N GLU A 96 17.02 14.25 9.35
CA GLU A 96 17.21 14.18 10.81
C GLU A 96 18.08 12.97 11.22
N ASN A 97 18.19 11.94 10.38
CA ASN A 97 18.86 10.67 10.68
C ASN A 97 19.89 10.26 9.58
N PRO A 98 20.88 11.11 9.26
CA PRO A 98 21.83 10.87 8.16
C PRO A 98 22.78 9.68 8.41
N ASP A 99 22.97 9.28 9.67
CA ASP A 99 23.73 8.08 10.05
C ASP A 99 22.91 6.79 9.90
N LYS A 100 21.57 6.90 9.81
CA LYS A 100 20.65 5.75 9.67
C LYS A 100 20.18 5.51 8.25
N PHE A 101 19.99 6.56 7.46
CA PHE A 101 19.41 6.45 6.11
C PHE A 101 20.18 7.28 5.08
N ARG A 102 20.24 6.75 3.86
CA ARG A 102 20.86 7.40 2.70
C ARG A 102 19.94 7.26 1.50
N VAL A 103 19.63 8.37 0.84
CA VAL A 103 18.87 8.35 -0.41
C VAL A 103 19.80 7.97 -1.55
N VAL A 104 19.45 6.92 -2.30
CA VAL A 104 20.20 6.51 -3.50
C VAL A 104 19.53 6.91 -4.80
N ALA A 105 18.19 6.97 -4.83
CA ALA A 105 17.45 7.32 -6.04
C ALA A 105 16.10 7.98 -5.71
N LEU A 106 15.70 8.95 -6.54
CA LEU A 106 14.44 9.70 -6.37
C LEU A 106 13.63 9.70 -7.67
N ALA A 107 12.33 9.45 -7.59
CA ALA A 107 11.40 9.68 -8.70
C ALA A 107 10.32 10.70 -8.30
N ALA A 108 9.96 11.58 -9.21
CA ALA A 108 8.87 12.55 -9.04
C ALA A 108 7.97 12.64 -10.27
N GLY A 109 6.80 13.25 -10.08
CA GLY A 109 5.84 13.48 -11.16
C GLY A 109 6.22 14.67 -12.04
N SER A 110 5.89 15.87 -11.56
CA SER A 110 6.02 17.12 -12.34
C SER A 110 6.53 18.31 -11.53
N ASN A 111 6.83 18.16 -10.24
CA ASN A 111 7.33 19.25 -9.40
C ASN A 111 8.87 19.33 -9.52
N VAL A 112 9.35 19.93 -10.60
CA VAL A 112 10.78 20.02 -10.94
C VAL A 112 11.55 20.83 -9.89
N THR A 113 11.01 21.98 -9.48
CA THR A 113 11.66 22.86 -8.51
C THR A 113 11.97 22.11 -7.21
N LEU A 114 10.96 21.46 -6.61
CA LEU A 114 11.17 20.69 -5.39
C LEU A 114 12.08 19.49 -5.62
N LEU A 115 11.97 18.80 -6.76
CA LEU A 115 12.87 17.70 -7.09
C LEU A 115 14.32 18.18 -7.17
N ALA A 116 14.60 19.31 -7.80
CA ALA A 116 15.94 19.87 -7.90
C ALA A 116 16.52 20.20 -6.52
N ASP A 117 15.73 20.79 -5.62
CA ASP A 117 16.14 21.05 -4.23
C ASP A 117 16.47 19.76 -3.48
N GLN A 118 15.63 18.72 -3.64
CA GLN A 118 15.88 17.40 -3.06
C GLN A 118 17.16 16.77 -3.60
N VAL A 119 17.43 16.90 -4.91
CA VAL A 119 18.67 16.39 -5.52
C VAL A 119 19.90 17.11 -4.99
N LYS A 120 19.88 18.44 -4.90
CA LYS A 120 20.98 19.23 -4.35
C LYS A 120 21.28 18.86 -2.90
N ARG A 121 20.23 18.62 -2.10
CA ARG A 121 20.36 18.27 -0.66
C ARG A 121 20.84 16.83 -0.43
N PHE A 122 20.22 15.85 -1.10
CA PHE A 122 20.42 14.44 -0.80
C PHE A 122 21.38 13.71 -1.74
N LYS A 123 21.82 14.37 -2.82
CA LYS A 123 22.82 13.89 -3.78
C LYS A 123 22.56 12.43 -4.24
N PRO A 124 21.33 12.08 -4.69
CA PRO A 124 21.01 10.72 -5.14
C PRO A 124 21.81 10.35 -6.40
N LYS A 125 22.08 9.07 -6.62
CA LYS A 125 22.77 8.60 -7.84
C LYS A 125 21.89 8.67 -9.09
N LEU A 126 20.60 8.36 -8.95
CA LEU A 126 19.63 8.33 -10.03
C LEU A 126 18.40 9.18 -9.71
N VAL A 127 17.92 9.92 -10.70
CA VAL A 127 16.71 10.73 -10.61
C VAL A 127 15.80 10.45 -11.80
N SER A 128 14.49 10.42 -11.53
CA SER A 128 13.48 10.33 -12.59
C SER A 128 12.40 11.40 -12.43
N VAL A 129 12.02 11.99 -13.56
CA VAL A 129 10.85 12.84 -13.71
C VAL A 129 9.88 12.18 -14.69
N ARG A 130 8.64 11.96 -14.27
CA ARG A 130 7.63 11.28 -15.09
C ARG A 130 7.31 12.06 -16.35
N ASN A 131 7.18 13.39 -16.25
CA ASN A 131 6.86 14.22 -17.40
C ASN A 131 8.15 14.53 -18.18
N GLU A 132 8.32 13.87 -19.33
CA GLU A 132 9.52 14.03 -20.18
C GLU A 132 9.69 15.46 -20.70
N SER A 133 8.59 16.22 -20.86
CA SER A 133 8.65 17.62 -21.30
C SER A 133 9.34 18.54 -20.30
N LEU A 134 9.57 18.08 -19.08
CA LEU A 134 10.22 18.83 -17.99
C LEU A 134 11.70 18.45 -17.81
N LEU A 135 12.23 17.60 -18.69
CA LEU A 135 13.61 17.11 -18.58
C LEU A 135 14.63 18.25 -18.67
N ASP A 136 14.45 19.16 -19.63
CA ASP A 136 15.38 20.26 -19.84
C ASP A 136 15.32 21.27 -18.69
N GLU A 137 14.12 21.55 -18.16
CA GLU A 137 13.94 22.38 -16.96
C GLU A 137 14.66 21.76 -15.74
N LEU A 138 14.58 20.44 -15.56
CA LEU A 138 15.29 19.76 -14.48
C LEU A 138 16.81 19.84 -14.66
N LYS A 139 17.33 19.66 -15.88
CA LYS A 139 18.76 19.79 -16.17
C LYS A 139 19.27 21.20 -15.92
N GLU A 140 18.50 22.21 -16.32
CA GLU A 140 18.82 23.61 -16.09
C GLU A 140 18.84 23.93 -14.58
N ALA A 141 17.83 23.49 -13.84
CA ALA A 141 17.76 23.67 -12.38
C ALA A 141 18.90 22.96 -11.61
N LEU A 142 19.55 21.97 -12.23
CA LEU A 142 20.70 21.23 -11.70
C LEU A 142 22.04 21.64 -12.33
N SER A 143 22.07 22.68 -13.17
CA SER A 143 23.28 23.08 -13.91
C SER A 143 24.42 23.49 -12.97
N ASP A 144 24.07 24.16 -11.86
CA ASP A 144 24.92 24.64 -10.76
C ASP A 144 25.14 23.61 -9.63
N ALA A 145 24.49 22.44 -9.70
CA ALA A 145 24.62 21.43 -8.66
C ALA A 145 26.02 20.81 -8.66
N GLU A 146 26.62 20.71 -7.47
CA GLU A 146 27.91 20.02 -7.25
C GLU A 146 27.84 18.55 -7.65
N HIS A 147 26.71 17.89 -7.35
CA HIS A 147 26.44 16.51 -7.69
C HIS A 147 25.39 16.43 -8.81
N LYS A 148 25.74 15.76 -9.91
CA LYS A 148 24.85 15.55 -11.05
C LYS A 148 24.44 14.08 -11.12
N PRO A 149 23.17 13.75 -10.82
CA PRO A 149 22.69 12.38 -10.91
C PRO A 149 22.56 11.94 -12.37
N GLU A 150 22.49 10.64 -12.60
CA GLU A 150 21.89 10.11 -13.81
C GLU A 150 20.40 10.49 -13.84
N ILE A 151 19.90 10.97 -14.99
CA ILE A 151 18.49 11.34 -15.14
C ILE A 151 17.83 10.45 -16.19
N ILE A 152 16.84 9.67 -15.79
CA ILE A 152 16.05 8.83 -16.69
C ILE A 152 14.59 9.31 -16.63
N PRO A 153 14.04 9.84 -17.74
CA PRO A 153 12.67 10.36 -17.75
C PRO A 153 11.63 9.23 -17.85
N GLY A 154 10.37 9.59 -17.65
CA GLY A 154 9.23 8.73 -17.98
C GLY A 154 9.04 7.53 -17.06
N GLU A 155 8.23 6.58 -17.54
CA GLU A 155 7.88 5.37 -16.78
C GLU A 155 9.10 4.46 -16.56
N GLN A 156 10.03 4.41 -17.53
CA GLN A 156 11.24 3.62 -17.38
C GLN A 156 12.10 4.12 -16.22
N GLY A 157 12.28 5.44 -16.08
CA GLY A 157 13.05 5.99 -14.97
C GLY A 157 12.42 5.72 -13.60
N LEU A 158 11.09 5.72 -13.51
CA LEU A 158 10.38 5.32 -12.29
C LEU A 158 10.70 3.87 -11.89
N ILE A 159 10.76 2.96 -12.87
CA ILE A 159 11.14 1.56 -12.67
C ILE A 159 12.61 1.44 -12.25
N GLU A 160 13.53 2.16 -12.90
CA GLU A 160 14.96 2.15 -12.56
C GLU A 160 15.22 2.67 -11.14
N VAL A 161 14.51 3.72 -10.71
CA VAL A 161 14.59 4.22 -9.33
C VAL A 161 14.15 3.16 -8.33
N ALA A 162 13.06 2.45 -8.62
CA ALA A 162 12.54 1.41 -7.74
C ALA A 162 13.49 0.21 -7.64
N ARG A 163 14.13 -0.20 -8.74
CA ARG A 163 15.02 -1.36 -8.76
C ARG A 163 16.51 -1.05 -8.58
N HIS A 164 16.87 0.20 -8.28
CA HIS A 164 18.25 0.67 -8.27
C HIS A 164 19.17 -0.29 -7.47
N PRO A 165 20.34 -0.70 -8.02
CA PRO A 165 21.15 -1.78 -7.45
C PRO A 165 21.58 -1.50 -6.00
N ASP A 166 21.94 -0.25 -5.69
CA ASP A 166 22.38 0.15 -4.35
C ASP A 166 21.25 0.25 -3.31
N ALA A 167 19.98 0.34 -3.72
CA ALA A 167 18.88 0.42 -2.76
C ALA A 167 18.67 -0.94 -2.10
N VAL A 168 18.30 -0.96 -0.83
CA VAL A 168 17.79 -2.17 -0.16
C VAL A 168 16.30 -2.09 0.15
N THR A 169 15.75 -0.87 0.18
CA THR A 169 14.34 -0.63 0.42
C THR A 169 13.83 0.48 -0.50
N VAL A 170 12.61 0.32 -1.00
CA VAL A 170 11.91 1.31 -1.81
C VAL A 170 10.72 1.84 -1.03
N VAL A 171 10.63 3.16 -0.88
CA VAL A 171 9.44 3.84 -0.34
C VAL A 171 8.46 4.15 -1.45
N THR A 172 7.25 3.60 -1.36
CA THR A 172 6.21 3.77 -2.39
C THR A 172 5.29 4.96 -2.08
N GLY A 173 5.78 6.19 -2.30
CA GLY A 173 5.01 7.43 -2.08
C GLY A 173 4.19 7.91 -3.28
N ILE A 174 3.99 7.06 -4.30
CA ILE A 174 3.20 7.34 -5.50
C ILE A 174 1.72 6.99 -5.27
N VAL A 175 0.80 7.71 -5.93
CA VAL A 175 -0.65 7.51 -5.77
C VAL A 175 -1.22 6.57 -6.85
N GLY A 176 -2.16 5.70 -6.45
CA GLY A 176 -2.92 4.86 -7.36
C GLY A 176 -2.12 3.69 -7.95
N CYS A 177 -2.65 3.06 -9.00
CA CYS A 177 -2.05 1.86 -9.60
C CYS A 177 -0.74 2.12 -10.37
N ALA A 178 -0.31 3.38 -10.50
CA ALA A 178 0.98 3.72 -11.09
C ALA A 178 2.17 3.15 -10.30
N GLY A 179 1.97 2.82 -9.01
CA GLY A 179 2.96 2.16 -8.17
C GLY A 179 3.15 0.66 -8.45
N LEU A 180 2.26 0.02 -9.21
CA LEU A 180 2.28 -1.44 -9.36
C LEU A 180 3.52 -1.94 -10.10
N LYS A 181 3.77 -1.46 -11.32
CA LYS A 181 4.95 -1.85 -12.12
C LYS A 181 6.29 -1.58 -11.42
N PRO A 182 6.56 -0.39 -10.84
CA PRO A 182 7.81 -0.18 -10.11
C PRO A 182 7.91 -1.06 -8.85
N THR A 183 6.81 -1.36 -8.16
CA THR A 183 6.81 -2.29 -7.02
C THR A 183 7.18 -3.71 -7.47
N VAL A 184 6.63 -4.19 -8.58
CA VAL A 184 6.99 -5.49 -9.16
C VAL A 184 8.48 -5.54 -9.49
N ALA A 185 9.02 -4.51 -10.16
CA ALA A 185 10.44 -4.45 -10.49
C ALA A 185 11.35 -4.39 -9.26
N ALA A 186 10.93 -3.68 -8.20
CA ALA A 186 11.63 -3.65 -6.92
C ALA A 186 11.66 -5.04 -6.25
N ILE A 187 10.53 -5.75 -6.26
CA ILE A 187 10.45 -7.11 -5.72
C ILE A 187 11.37 -8.06 -6.51
N GLU A 188 11.33 -8.02 -7.84
CA GLU A 188 12.19 -8.85 -8.70
C GLU A 188 13.68 -8.59 -8.44
N ALA A 189 14.04 -7.35 -8.12
CA ALA A 189 15.39 -6.93 -7.74
C ALA A 189 15.74 -7.17 -6.26
N GLY A 190 14.87 -7.84 -5.50
CA GLY A 190 15.11 -8.23 -4.10
C GLY A 190 15.09 -7.06 -3.12
N LYS A 191 14.31 -6.01 -3.40
CA LYS A 191 14.21 -4.81 -2.55
C LYS A 191 13.01 -4.91 -1.63
N ASP A 192 13.21 -4.64 -0.34
CA ASP A 192 12.08 -4.51 0.59
C ASP A 192 11.19 -3.33 0.21
N ILE A 193 9.89 -3.47 0.43
CA ILE A 193 8.90 -2.46 0.04
C ILE A 193 8.38 -1.79 1.30
N ALA A 194 8.69 -0.51 1.47
CA ALA A 194 8.03 0.37 2.43
C ALA A 194 6.75 0.91 1.78
N LEU A 195 5.66 0.17 1.98
CA LEU A 195 4.42 0.31 1.24
C LEU A 195 3.52 1.38 1.87
N ALA A 196 3.49 2.57 1.27
CA ALA A 196 2.51 3.62 1.57
C ALA A 196 1.38 3.72 0.52
N ASN A 197 1.52 3.02 -0.61
CA ASN A 197 0.56 3.03 -1.71
C ASN A 197 -0.35 1.80 -1.65
N LYS A 198 -1.45 1.91 -0.90
CA LYS A 198 -2.43 0.83 -0.71
C LYS A 198 -2.98 0.26 -2.01
N GLU A 199 -3.15 1.09 -3.05
CA GLU A 199 -3.72 0.66 -4.33
C GLU A 199 -2.89 -0.41 -5.03
N THR A 200 -1.58 -0.51 -4.75
CA THR A 200 -0.73 -1.59 -5.28
C THR A 200 -1.16 -2.96 -4.75
N LEU A 201 -1.44 -3.09 -3.45
CA LEU A 201 -1.94 -4.35 -2.89
C LEU A 201 -3.41 -4.59 -3.22
N ILE A 202 -4.23 -3.55 -3.26
CA ILE A 202 -5.67 -3.71 -3.55
C ILE A 202 -5.89 -4.18 -4.99
N ALA A 203 -5.17 -3.59 -5.96
CA ALA A 203 -5.30 -3.98 -7.36
C ALA A 203 -4.46 -5.22 -7.71
N GLY A 204 -3.35 -5.44 -7.01
CA GLY A 204 -2.33 -6.42 -7.39
C GLY A 204 -2.08 -7.55 -6.39
N GLY A 205 -2.74 -7.60 -5.23
CA GLY A 205 -2.46 -8.53 -4.13
C GLY A 205 -2.25 -9.99 -4.54
N PRO A 206 -3.17 -10.61 -5.32
CA PRO A 206 -3.01 -11.98 -5.81
C PRO A 206 -1.77 -12.25 -6.67
N PHE A 207 -1.13 -11.20 -7.21
CA PHE A 207 0.11 -11.30 -7.98
C PHE A 207 1.33 -10.84 -7.18
N VAL A 208 1.21 -9.69 -6.51
CA VAL A 208 2.30 -9.03 -5.77
C VAL A 208 2.74 -9.86 -4.58
N LEU A 209 1.81 -10.44 -3.81
CA LEU A 209 2.17 -11.23 -2.63
C LEU A 209 2.93 -12.52 -3.00
N PRO A 210 2.44 -13.39 -3.90
CA PRO A 210 3.23 -14.56 -4.32
C PRO A 210 4.60 -14.19 -4.87
N LEU A 211 4.71 -13.06 -5.59
CA LEU A 211 5.99 -12.57 -6.09
C LEU A 211 6.94 -12.15 -4.95
N ALA A 212 6.45 -11.42 -3.96
CA ALA A 212 7.23 -11.02 -2.79
C ALA A 212 7.75 -12.23 -2.01
N HIS A 213 6.88 -13.23 -1.79
CA HIS A 213 7.26 -14.51 -1.18
C HIS A 213 8.32 -15.24 -2.01
N LYS A 214 8.15 -15.33 -3.33
CA LYS A 214 9.12 -15.96 -4.25
C LYS A 214 10.51 -15.32 -4.17
N HIS A 215 10.58 -14.00 -4.03
CA HIS A 215 11.83 -13.24 -3.99
C HIS A 215 12.36 -12.99 -2.57
N ASN A 216 11.70 -13.52 -1.53
CA ASN A 216 12.00 -13.29 -0.12
C ASN A 216 12.09 -11.80 0.23
N VAL A 217 11.15 -11.02 -0.31
CA VAL A 217 11.03 -9.57 -0.14
C VAL A 217 9.95 -9.26 0.88
N LYS A 218 10.23 -8.32 1.79
CA LYS A 218 9.26 -7.90 2.81
C LYS A 218 8.43 -6.74 2.30
N ILE A 219 7.12 -6.84 2.48
CA ILE A 219 6.18 -5.73 2.31
C ILE A 219 5.88 -5.17 3.70
N LEU A 220 6.46 -4.02 4.01
CA LEU A 220 6.34 -3.37 5.31
C LEU A 220 5.30 -2.23 5.21
N PRO A 221 4.25 -2.22 6.04
CA PRO A 221 3.17 -1.26 5.93
C PRO A 221 3.53 0.11 6.50
N ALA A 222 3.52 1.12 5.63
CA ALA A 222 3.71 2.52 6.00
C ALA A 222 2.40 3.32 6.06
N ASP A 223 1.25 2.74 5.68
CA ASP A 223 -0.06 3.30 6.00
C ASP A 223 -0.31 3.26 7.52
N SER A 224 -0.97 4.26 8.08
CA SER A 224 -0.93 4.54 9.53
C SER A 224 -1.56 3.43 10.36
N GLU A 225 -2.73 2.96 9.92
CA GLU A 225 -3.50 1.89 10.53
C GLU A 225 -2.77 0.55 10.46
N HIS A 226 -2.23 0.22 9.28
CA HIS A 226 -1.55 -1.05 9.07
C HIS A 226 -0.19 -1.06 9.73
N SER A 227 0.51 0.07 9.81
CA SER A 227 1.72 0.21 10.61
C SER A 227 1.43 0.04 12.11
N ALA A 228 0.29 0.54 12.59
CA ALA A 228 -0.18 0.33 13.96
C ALA A 228 -0.47 -1.15 14.24
N ILE A 229 -1.19 -1.84 13.35
CA ILE A 229 -1.44 -3.29 13.43
C ILE A 229 -0.12 -4.05 13.42
N PHE A 230 0.77 -3.73 12.47
CA PHE A 230 2.08 -4.36 12.33
C PHE A 230 2.95 -4.22 13.58
N GLN A 231 2.86 -3.09 14.29
CA GLN A 231 3.52 -2.87 15.57
C GLN A 231 2.91 -3.71 16.71
N CYS A 232 1.58 -3.90 16.70
CA CYS A 232 0.90 -4.68 17.75
C CYS A 232 1.06 -6.19 17.59
N ILE A 233 1.26 -6.70 16.36
CA ILE A 233 1.42 -8.14 16.12
C ILE A 233 2.86 -8.65 16.32
N GLN A 234 3.76 -7.80 16.79
CA GLN A 234 5.17 -8.18 16.97
C GLN A 234 5.34 -9.11 18.16
N GLY A 235 6.00 -10.24 17.94
CA GLY A 235 6.22 -11.24 18.97
C GLY A 235 4.98 -12.06 19.35
N LEU A 236 3.83 -11.85 18.69
CA LEU A 236 2.66 -12.70 18.87
C LEU A 236 2.96 -14.15 18.44
N PRO A 237 2.46 -15.16 19.18
CA PRO A 237 2.52 -16.54 18.72
C PRO A 237 1.66 -16.74 17.47
N GLU A 238 1.94 -17.81 16.74
CA GLU A 238 1.14 -18.17 15.56
C GLU A 238 -0.33 -18.41 15.96
N GLY A 239 -1.26 -17.88 15.16
CA GLY A 239 -2.70 -17.97 15.42
C GLY A 239 -3.22 -17.07 16.55
N ALA A 240 -2.38 -16.24 17.16
CA ALA A 240 -2.78 -15.39 18.29
C ALA A 240 -3.68 -14.21 17.89
N LEU A 241 -3.59 -13.72 16.65
CA LEU A 241 -4.48 -12.67 16.14
C LEU A 241 -5.90 -13.25 16.00
N ARG A 242 -6.86 -12.66 16.71
CA ARG A 242 -8.28 -12.99 16.58
C ARG A 242 -8.99 -12.02 15.63
N ARG A 243 -8.80 -10.71 15.84
CA ARG A 243 -9.52 -9.66 15.11
C ARG A 243 -8.67 -8.41 14.92
N ILE A 244 -8.92 -7.68 13.85
CA ILE A 244 -8.40 -6.33 13.63
C ILE A 244 -9.50 -5.32 13.95
N LEU A 245 -9.12 -4.26 14.67
CA LEU A 245 -9.93 -3.09 14.95
C LEU A 245 -9.33 -1.91 14.17
N LEU A 246 -9.86 -1.67 12.97
CA LEU A 246 -9.36 -0.69 12.02
C LEU A 246 -10.00 0.67 12.30
N THR A 247 -9.27 1.59 12.92
CA THR A 247 -9.82 2.90 13.30
C THR A 247 -9.97 3.82 12.10
N ALA A 248 -10.98 4.70 12.09
CA ALA A 248 -11.19 5.73 11.07
C ALA A 248 -11.49 7.09 11.70
N SER A 249 -11.06 8.21 11.11
CA SER A 249 -11.42 9.55 11.60
C SER A 249 -12.91 9.87 11.43
N GLY A 250 -13.58 9.23 10.46
CA GLY A 250 -14.92 9.56 10.00
C GLY A 250 -14.96 10.56 8.83
N GLY A 251 -13.85 11.23 8.52
CA GLY A 251 -13.76 12.20 7.42
C GLY A 251 -14.53 13.50 7.67
N ALA A 252 -14.53 14.37 6.65
CA ALA A 252 -15.10 15.72 6.73
C ALA A 252 -16.63 15.75 6.97
N PHE A 253 -17.33 14.69 6.57
CA PHE A 253 -18.81 14.64 6.60
C PHE A 253 -19.38 13.81 7.75
N ARG A 254 -18.54 13.31 8.67
CA ARG A 254 -18.95 12.45 9.79
C ARG A 254 -20.18 12.96 10.54
N ASP A 255 -20.17 14.25 10.88
CA ASP A 255 -21.18 14.88 11.74
C ASP A 255 -22.22 15.68 10.92
N TRP A 256 -22.24 15.53 9.59
CA TRP A 256 -23.18 16.25 8.72
C TRP A 256 -24.52 15.49 8.63
N PRO A 257 -25.66 16.21 8.59
CA PRO A 257 -26.95 15.59 8.28
C PRO A 257 -26.94 14.89 6.93
N VAL A 258 -27.54 13.70 6.85
CA VAL A 258 -27.59 12.85 5.65
C VAL A 258 -28.19 13.61 4.46
N GLU A 259 -29.17 14.47 4.71
CA GLU A 259 -29.89 15.25 3.72
C GLU A 259 -29.00 16.26 3.00
N LYS A 260 -27.90 16.69 3.65
CA LYS A 260 -26.90 17.60 3.06
C LYS A 260 -25.88 16.87 2.20
N LEU A 261 -25.73 15.55 2.35
CA LEU A 261 -24.68 14.79 1.66
C LEU A 261 -24.83 14.79 0.13
N LYS A 262 -26.06 14.98 -0.39
CA LYS A 262 -26.32 15.07 -1.83
C LYS A 262 -25.78 16.36 -2.47
N ASP A 263 -25.52 17.39 -1.67
CA ASP A 263 -25.13 18.73 -2.13
C ASP A 263 -23.65 19.07 -1.86
N VAL A 264 -22.88 18.12 -1.33
CA VAL A 264 -21.47 18.32 -0.95
C VAL A 264 -20.60 18.58 -2.18
N LYS A 265 -19.56 19.42 -2.00
CA LYS A 265 -18.60 19.73 -3.04
C LYS A 265 -17.22 19.17 -2.69
N VAL A 266 -16.35 19.07 -3.69
CA VAL A 266 -14.93 18.72 -3.49
C VAL A 266 -14.27 19.66 -2.47
N ALA A 267 -14.57 20.97 -2.53
CA ALA A 267 -14.04 21.95 -1.58
C ALA A 267 -14.45 21.68 -0.12
N ASP A 268 -15.57 21.00 0.11
CA ASP A 268 -16.01 20.61 1.45
C ASP A 268 -15.25 19.35 1.91
N ALA A 269 -15.08 18.37 1.02
CA ALA A 269 -14.32 17.16 1.30
C ALA A 269 -12.85 17.46 1.65
N LEU A 270 -12.25 18.49 1.04
CA LEU A 270 -10.85 18.87 1.26
C LEU A 270 -10.56 19.49 2.64
N LYS A 271 -11.55 19.67 3.50
CA LYS A 271 -11.41 20.19 4.88
C LYS A 271 -11.31 19.05 5.89
N HIS A 272 -10.24 18.27 5.82
CA HIS A 272 -10.05 17.14 6.74
C HIS A 272 -9.77 17.62 8.18
N PRO A 273 -10.38 17.05 9.23
CA PRO A 273 -10.25 17.53 10.61
C PRO A 273 -8.84 17.34 11.21
N ASN A 274 -8.18 16.21 10.94
CA ASN A 274 -6.96 15.82 11.67
C ASN A 274 -5.68 15.75 10.82
N TRP A 275 -5.79 15.46 9.51
CA TRP A 275 -4.67 15.10 8.66
C TRP A 275 -4.52 16.09 7.50
N ASN A 276 -3.28 16.47 7.19
CA ASN A 276 -2.95 17.20 5.97
C ASN A 276 -2.46 16.21 4.90
N MET A 277 -3.29 15.96 3.88
CA MET A 277 -3.05 14.90 2.90
C MET A 277 -3.33 15.35 1.46
N GLY A 278 -2.93 14.52 0.49
CA GLY A 278 -3.23 14.75 -0.93
C GLY A 278 -4.74 14.70 -1.24
N LYS A 279 -5.16 15.43 -2.28
CA LYS A 279 -6.59 15.61 -2.62
C LYS A 279 -7.39 14.31 -2.76
N LYS A 280 -6.80 13.28 -3.40
CA LYS A 280 -7.48 11.98 -3.63
C LYS A 280 -7.82 11.28 -2.32
N ILE A 281 -6.82 11.05 -1.46
CA ILE A 281 -7.02 10.40 -0.16
C ILE A 281 -7.93 11.23 0.76
N THR A 282 -7.87 12.56 0.68
CA THR A 282 -8.76 13.44 1.45
C THR A 282 -10.23 13.25 1.05
N VAL A 283 -10.53 13.16 -0.25
CA VAL A 283 -11.88 12.86 -0.74
C VAL A 283 -12.31 11.45 -0.35
N ASP A 284 -11.44 10.45 -0.49
CA ASP A 284 -11.73 9.07 -0.09
C ASP A 284 -11.99 8.93 1.41
N SER A 285 -11.31 9.74 2.24
CA SER A 285 -11.58 9.81 3.69
C SER A 285 -12.96 10.39 3.97
N ALA A 286 -13.35 11.46 3.26
CA ALA A 286 -14.66 12.08 3.41
C ALA A 286 -15.83 11.14 3.03
N THR A 287 -15.60 10.19 2.12
CA THR A 287 -16.61 9.18 1.70
C THR A 287 -16.48 7.85 2.44
N LEU A 288 -15.49 7.71 3.34
CA LEU A 288 -15.05 6.45 3.94
C LEU A 288 -14.61 5.37 2.94
N PHE A 289 -14.50 5.69 1.64
CA PHE A 289 -13.97 4.77 0.65
C PHE A 289 -12.52 4.40 0.96
N ASN A 290 -11.75 5.35 1.54
CA ASN A 290 -10.40 5.10 2.03
C ASN A 290 -10.39 3.91 3.01
N LYS A 291 -11.34 3.87 3.95
CA LYS A 291 -11.42 2.79 4.94
C LYS A 291 -11.81 1.46 4.29
N GLY A 292 -12.68 1.48 3.28
CA GLY A 292 -13.00 0.28 2.49
C GLY A 292 -11.77 -0.30 1.76
N LEU A 293 -10.91 0.57 1.21
CA LEU A 293 -9.63 0.17 0.61
C LEU A 293 -8.68 -0.43 1.65
N GLU A 294 -8.60 0.16 2.83
CA GLU A 294 -7.72 -0.29 3.92
C GLU A 294 -8.17 -1.61 4.55
N VAL A 295 -9.47 -1.95 4.50
CA VAL A 295 -9.97 -3.29 4.88
C VAL A 295 -9.38 -4.36 3.95
N ILE A 296 -9.40 -4.13 2.64
CA ILE A 296 -8.82 -5.05 1.65
C ILE A 296 -7.30 -5.18 1.86
N GLU A 297 -6.64 -4.06 2.12
CA GLU A 297 -5.20 -4.05 2.44
C GLU A 297 -4.88 -4.81 3.72
N ALA A 298 -5.67 -4.66 4.79
CA ALA A 298 -5.48 -5.39 6.04
C ALA A 298 -5.66 -6.91 5.87
N HIS A 299 -6.61 -7.34 5.03
CA HIS A 299 -6.75 -8.74 4.64
C HIS A 299 -5.48 -9.28 3.98
N TYR A 300 -4.95 -8.57 2.98
CA TYR A 300 -3.74 -8.99 2.27
C TYR A 300 -2.46 -8.90 3.10
N LEU A 301 -2.35 -7.92 3.98
CA LEU A 301 -1.18 -7.76 4.83
C LEU A 301 -1.17 -8.79 5.96
N PHE A 302 -2.29 -9.00 6.63
CA PHE A 302 -2.30 -9.72 7.91
C PHE A 302 -2.98 -11.09 7.87
N GLY A 303 -3.65 -11.44 6.77
CA GLY A 303 -4.37 -12.70 6.63
C GLY A 303 -5.64 -12.77 7.47
N ALA A 304 -6.15 -11.63 7.92
CA ALA A 304 -7.44 -11.58 8.62
C ALA A 304 -8.58 -11.74 7.61
N GLU A 305 -9.53 -12.63 7.90
CA GLU A 305 -10.79 -12.71 7.16
C GLU A 305 -11.58 -11.40 7.27
N TYR A 306 -12.36 -11.05 6.25
CA TYR A 306 -13.13 -9.79 6.23
C TYR A 306 -14.06 -9.64 7.43
N ASP A 307 -14.70 -10.73 7.87
CA ASP A 307 -15.58 -10.75 9.06
C ASP A 307 -14.80 -10.51 10.37
N ASN A 308 -13.47 -10.63 10.34
CA ASN A 308 -12.57 -10.37 11.46
C ASN A 308 -11.84 -9.01 11.34
N ILE A 309 -12.31 -8.10 10.48
CA ILE A 309 -11.82 -6.73 10.35
C ILE A 309 -12.98 -5.79 10.64
N GLU A 310 -13.00 -5.19 11.82
CA GLU A 310 -14.06 -4.26 12.21
C GLU A 310 -13.59 -2.81 12.20
N ILE A 311 -14.40 -1.94 11.63
CA ILE A 311 -14.11 -0.51 11.54
C ILE A 311 -14.63 0.19 12.80
N VAL A 312 -13.77 1.01 13.42
CA VAL A 312 -14.14 1.81 14.59
C VAL A 312 -13.94 3.30 14.26
N ILE A 313 -14.99 4.12 14.38
CA ILE A 313 -14.82 5.57 14.23
C ILE A 313 -14.13 6.11 15.49
N HIS A 314 -12.90 6.60 15.32
CA HIS A 314 -12.07 7.24 16.35
C HIS A 314 -11.73 8.68 15.90
N PRO A 315 -12.59 9.67 16.21
CA PRO A 315 -12.48 11.05 15.75
C PRO A 315 -11.17 11.76 16.02
N GLN A 316 -10.45 11.37 17.09
CA GLN A 316 -9.22 12.02 17.53
C GLN A 316 -8.00 11.55 16.73
N SER A 317 -8.08 10.39 16.08
CA SER A 317 -6.96 9.76 15.37
C SER A 317 -5.68 9.67 16.22
N ILE A 318 -5.82 9.32 17.50
CA ILE A 318 -4.69 9.06 18.41
C ILE A 318 -4.37 7.57 18.48
N ILE A 319 -5.40 6.73 18.63
CA ILE A 319 -5.26 5.29 18.41
C ILE A 319 -5.32 5.07 16.89
N HIS A 320 -4.21 4.62 16.31
CA HIS A 320 -4.10 4.47 14.85
C HIS A 320 -4.63 3.13 14.36
N SER A 321 -4.64 2.08 15.19
CA SER A 321 -5.44 0.85 15.06
C SER A 321 -5.14 -0.07 16.24
N MET A 322 -5.89 -1.17 16.33
CA MET A 322 -5.73 -2.16 17.38
C MET A 322 -5.87 -3.59 16.84
N VAL A 323 -5.38 -4.55 17.62
CA VAL A 323 -5.59 -5.99 17.39
C VAL A 323 -6.16 -6.62 18.65
N GLU A 324 -7.13 -7.51 18.46
CA GLU A 324 -7.65 -8.39 19.52
C GLU A 324 -6.96 -9.75 19.40
N THR A 325 -6.47 -10.28 20.52
CA THR A 325 -5.82 -11.59 20.59
C THR A 325 -6.78 -12.70 21.04
N GLN A 326 -6.37 -13.96 20.88
CA GLN A 326 -7.20 -15.13 21.21
C GLN A 326 -7.55 -15.27 22.70
N ASP A 327 -6.89 -14.54 23.59
CA ASP A 327 -7.22 -14.42 25.03
C ASP A 327 -8.12 -13.21 25.33
N SER A 328 -8.62 -12.52 24.30
CA SER A 328 -9.45 -11.30 24.35
C SER A 328 -8.71 -10.04 24.81
N SER A 329 -7.38 -10.06 24.92
CA SER A 329 -6.61 -8.83 25.12
C SER A 329 -6.64 -7.95 23.86
N VAL A 330 -6.61 -6.62 24.04
CA VAL A 330 -6.54 -5.67 22.94
C VAL A 330 -5.23 -4.90 23.04
N LEU A 331 -4.44 -4.93 21.98
CA LEU A 331 -3.20 -4.17 21.85
C LEU A 331 -3.41 -3.04 20.85
N ALA A 332 -2.96 -1.83 21.19
CA ALA A 332 -3.16 -0.62 20.41
C ALA A 332 -1.84 0.11 20.22
N GLN A 333 -1.64 0.70 19.03
CA GLN A 333 -0.57 1.66 18.81
C GLN A 333 -1.15 3.08 18.77
N LEU A 334 -0.52 3.97 19.56
CA LEU A 334 -0.94 5.35 19.73
C LEU A 334 0.15 6.31 19.28
N GLY A 335 -0.26 7.46 18.74
CA GLY A 335 0.64 8.55 18.39
C GLY A 335 -0.11 9.79 17.91
N TRP A 336 0.62 10.87 17.69
CA TRP A 336 0.06 12.01 16.96
C TRP A 336 -0.33 11.60 15.53
N PRO A 337 -1.30 12.27 14.89
CA PRO A 337 -1.65 12.06 13.49
C PRO A 337 -0.54 12.64 12.58
N ASP A 338 0.59 11.93 12.55
CA ASP A 338 1.82 12.30 11.85
C ASP A 338 2.35 11.09 11.08
N MET A 339 2.37 11.18 9.75
CA MET A 339 2.81 10.08 8.88
C MET A 339 4.30 9.78 9.01
N ARG A 340 5.10 10.68 9.60
CA ARG A 340 6.50 10.37 9.88
C ARG A 340 6.62 9.17 10.83
N LEU A 341 5.67 8.95 11.76
CA LEU A 341 5.67 7.82 12.70
C LEU A 341 5.60 6.44 12.03
N PRO A 342 4.63 6.15 11.14
CA PRO A 342 4.61 4.87 10.43
C PRO A 342 5.75 4.74 9.40
N ILE A 343 6.16 5.83 8.75
CA ILE A 343 7.27 5.81 7.77
C ILE A 343 8.59 5.46 8.45
N ILE A 344 8.97 6.16 9.53
CA ILE A 344 10.24 5.94 10.22
C ILE A 344 10.32 4.51 10.74
N TYR A 345 9.22 4.01 11.31
CA TYR A 345 9.18 2.66 11.86
C TYR A 345 9.31 1.61 10.76
N THR A 346 8.63 1.79 9.64
CA THR A 346 8.77 0.93 8.46
C THR A 346 10.22 0.87 7.97
N LEU A 347 10.90 2.01 7.95
CA LEU A 347 12.28 2.10 7.50
C LEU A 347 13.29 1.50 8.49
N SER A 348 13.06 1.69 9.79
CA SER A 348 13.95 1.25 10.86
C SER A 348 13.70 -0.17 11.36
N TRP A 349 12.53 -0.76 11.06
CA TRP A 349 12.16 -2.09 11.55
C TRP A 349 13.25 -3.15 11.28
N PRO A 350 13.68 -3.92 12.29
CA PRO A 350 13.01 -4.15 13.58
C PRO A 350 13.31 -3.15 14.70
N ASP A 351 14.22 -2.21 14.46
CA ASP A 351 14.69 -1.27 15.47
C ASP A 351 13.79 -0.04 15.56
N ARG A 352 13.87 0.64 16.72
CA ARG A 352 13.38 2.00 16.88
C ARG A 352 14.58 2.93 16.98
N ILE A 353 14.50 4.07 16.31
CA ILE A 353 15.55 5.09 16.36
C ILE A 353 15.09 6.27 17.20
N TYR A 354 16.05 6.98 17.79
CA TYR A 354 15.80 8.17 18.58
C TYR A 354 15.35 9.34 17.68
N CYS A 355 14.38 10.10 18.15
CA CYS A 355 13.92 11.34 17.51
C CYS A 355 13.89 12.48 18.54
N SER A 356 14.27 13.68 18.11
CA SER A 356 14.26 14.87 18.97
C SER A 356 12.84 15.31 19.31
N GLU A 357 12.59 15.70 20.57
CA GLU A 357 11.28 16.23 21.00
C GLU A 357 10.91 17.56 20.36
N ILE A 358 11.88 18.26 19.76
CA ILE A 358 11.66 19.51 19.04
C ILE A 358 10.85 19.25 17.76
N THR A 359 11.24 18.21 17.00
CA THR A 359 10.60 17.85 15.72
C THR A 359 9.56 16.74 15.89
N TRP A 360 9.61 16.00 17.00
CA TRP A 360 8.72 14.89 17.36
C TRP A 360 8.16 15.08 18.77
N PRO A 361 7.15 15.93 18.94
CA PRO A 361 6.58 16.19 20.26
C PRO A 361 6.05 14.89 20.88
N ARG A 362 6.30 14.70 22.18
CA ARG A 362 5.76 13.56 22.92
C ARG A 362 4.23 13.62 22.92
N LEU A 363 3.58 12.45 22.82
CA LEU A 363 2.14 12.35 23.05
C LEU A 363 1.88 12.57 24.55
N ASP A 364 1.09 13.60 24.87
CA ASP A 364 0.69 13.95 26.23
C ASP A 364 -0.77 13.55 26.42
N LEU A 365 -1.02 12.41 27.06
CA LEU A 365 -2.38 11.89 27.28
C LEU A 365 -3.16 12.67 28.35
N CYS A 366 -2.49 13.53 29.12
CA CYS A 366 -3.10 14.31 30.19
C CYS A 366 -3.64 15.66 29.71
N LYS A 367 -3.33 16.05 28.46
CA LYS A 367 -3.84 17.25 27.79
C LYS A 367 -4.82 16.85 26.71
#